data_AF-A0A964IEH2-F1
#
_entry.id   AF-A0A964IEH2-F1
#
_cell.length_a   1.000
_cell.length_b   1.000
_cell.length_c   1.000
_cell.angle_alpha   90.00
_cell.angle_beta   90.00
_cell.angle_gamma   90.00
#
_symmetry.space_group_name_H-M   'P 1'
#
loop_
_entity.id
_entity.type
_entity.pdbx_description
1 polymer ?
#
loop_
_entity_poly.entity_id
_entity_poly.type
_entity_poly.pdbx_seq_one_letter_code
_entity_poly.pdbx_strand_id
1 'polypeptide(L)'
;MSGTPEAMSRLQLSTVHSYQRPDADHVEFDPAQTSLGGPAGQLSFNKIAGRNTRFNVYASYKSPGFDINDLGFHQRADEIGQGAWFQYRENTPGKYVRDFTINFNQWNGWNFDGDRRLWGGHVNTHLMFTNNWSFSTGLNYNGQGFADRLTRGGPGGYTNAALNQWGGSRPTTARRSSVR
;
A
#
# COMPACT_ATOMS: atom_id res chain seq x y z
N MET A 1 9.47 -23.90 -6.25
CA MET A 1 9.71 -24.81 -5.12
C MET A 1 9.20 -26.19 -5.50
N SER A 2 9.91 -27.25 -5.10
CA SER A 2 9.48 -28.63 -5.36
C SER A 2 9.50 -29.42 -4.05
N GLY A 3 8.61 -30.38 -3.91
CA GLY A 3 8.50 -31.21 -2.72
C GLY A 3 7.52 -32.36 -2.89
N THR A 4 7.25 -33.09 -1.81
CA THR A 4 6.28 -34.18 -1.85
C THR A 4 4.85 -33.64 -2.04
N PRO A 5 3.92 -34.45 -2.59
CA PRO A 5 2.52 -34.04 -2.74
C PRO A 5 1.90 -33.54 -1.43
N GLU A 6 2.25 -34.16 -0.29
CA GLU A 6 1.75 -33.74 1.03
C GLU A 6 2.30 -32.37 1.44
N ALA A 7 3.56 -32.08 1.12
CA ALA A 7 4.17 -30.78 1.39
C ALA A 7 3.53 -29.69 0.54
N MET A 8 3.34 -29.94 -0.76
CA MET A 8 2.67 -29.00 -1.67
C MET A 8 1.21 -28.80 -1.30
N SER A 9 0.50 -29.84 -0.88
CA SER A 9 -0.88 -29.73 -0.41
C SER A 9 -1.01 -28.78 0.78
N ARG A 10 -0.06 -28.84 1.74
CA ARG A 10 -0.03 -27.89 2.88
C ARG A 10 0.20 -26.45 2.44
N LEU A 11 1.04 -26.22 1.43
CA LEU A 11 1.28 -24.87 0.90
C LEU A 11 0.05 -24.34 0.18
N GLN A 12 -0.54 -25.11 -0.72
CA GLN A 12 -1.74 -24.73 -1.46
C GLN A 12 -2.90 -24.36 -0.52
N LEU A 13 -3.12 -25.16 0.53
CA LEU A 13 -4.19 -24.94 1.50
C LEU A 13 -3.89 -23.87 2.54
N SER A 14 -2.64 -23.41 2.62
CA SER A 14 -2.23 -22.38 3.57
C SER A 14 -2.99 -21.07 3.33
N THR A 15 -3.08 -20.23 4.37
CA THR A 15 -3.64 -18.89 4.23
C THR A 15 -2.82 -17.97 3.32
N VAL A 16 -1.61 -18.38 2.91
CA VAL A 16 -0.76 -17.62 1.99
C VAL A 16 -1.23 -17.81 0.55
N HIS A 17 -1.65 -19.02 0.18
CA HIS A 17 -2.05 -19.39 -1.19
C HIS A 17 -3.58 -19.57 -1.33
N SER A 18 -4.21 -20.31 -0.42
CA SER A 18 -5.67 -20.47 -0.33
C SER A 18 -6.34 -21.01 -1.61
N TYR A 19 -5.79 -22.06 -2.20
CA TYR A 19 -6.28 -22.65 -3.45
C TYR A 19 -7.62 -23.38 -3.32
N GLN A 20 -8.08 -23.63 -2.09
CA GLN A 20 -9.37 -24.25 -1.79
C GLN A 20 -10.57 -23.29 -1.84
N ARG A 21 -10.33 -22.01 -2.14
CA ARG A 21 -11.38 -21.00 -2.17
C ARG A 21 -12.45 -21.37 -3.20
N PRO A 22 -13.74 -21.43 -2.82
CA PRO A 22 -14.82 -21.72 -3.76
C PRO A 22 -15.19 -20.52 -4.64
N ASP A 23 -14.67 -19.34 -4.32
CA ASP A 23 -14.92 -18.05 -4.99
C ASP A 23 -13.68 -17.53 -5.74
N ALA A 24 -12.76 -18.43 -6.11
CA ALA A 24 -11.57 -18.12 -6.90
C ALA A 24 -11.57 -18.99 -8.18
N ASP A 25 -11.64 -18.35 -9.35
CA ASP A 25 -11.74 -19.07 -10.63
C ASP A 25 -10.37 -19.31 -11.28
N HIS A 26 -9.31 -18.64 -10.77
CA HIS A 26 -7.96 -18.68 -11.31
C HIS A 26 -7.01 -19.68 -10.63
N VAL A 27 -7.45 -20.32 -9.55
CA VAL A 27 -6.68 -21.33 -8.80
C VAL A 27 -7.55 -22.50 -8.38
N GLU A 28 -6.97 -23.70 -8.33
CA GLU A 28 -7.63 -24.91 -7.85
C GLU A 28 -6.65 -25.76 -7.05
N PHE A 29 -7.13 -26.43 -6.00
CA PHE A 29 -6.32 -27.34 -5.20
C PHE A 29 -6.06 -28.66 -5.95
N ASP A 30 -4.77 -28.98 -6.16
CA ASP A 30 -4.32 -30.24 -6.77
C ASP A 30 -3.51 -31.07 -5.74
N PRO A 31 -4.05 -32.19 -5.23
CA PRO A 31 -3.36 -33.03 -4.25
C PRO A 31 -2.16 -33.81 -4.82
N ALA A 32 -2.03 -33.92 -6.14
CA ALA A 32 -0.93 -34.61 -6.81
C ALA A 32 0.23 -33.67 -7.18
N GLN A 33 0.07 -32.37 -7.00
CA GLN A 33 1.06 -31.36 -7.37
C GLN A 33 2.36 -31.54 -6.57
N THR A 34 3.50 -31.58 -7.26
CA THR A 34 4.84 -31.76 -6.64
C THR A 34 5.72 -30.51 -6.72
N SER A 35 5.20 -29.42 -7.29
CA SER A 35 5.89 -28.14 -7.33
C SER A 35 4.93 -26.96 -7.34
N LEU A 36 5.32 -25.89 -6.68
CA LEU A 36 4.62 -24.60 -6.64
C LEU A 36 5.58 -23.50 -7.07
N GLY A 37 5.15 -22.63 -7.96
CA GLY A 37 5.98 -21.55 -8.46
C GLY A 37 5.18 -20.48 -9.17
N GLY A 38 5.77 -19.30 -9.24
CA GLY A 38 5.19 -18.19 -9.95
C GLY A 38 6.06 -16.94 -9.81
N PRO A 39 5.95 -15.98 -10.76
CA PRO A 39 6.72 -14.75 -10.70
C PRO A 39 6.13 -13.76 -9.68
N ALA A 40 6.99 -12.85 -9.24
CA ALA A 40 6.62 -11.61 -8.57
C ALA A 40 7.48 -10.48 -9.14
N GLY A 41 6.97 -9.25 -9.09
CA GLY A 41 7.69 -8.10 -9.61
C GLY A 41 7.10 -6.78 -9.16
N GLN A 42 7.89 -5.72 -9.33
CA GLN A 42 7.46 -4.34 -9.11
C GLN A 42 8.14 -3.42 -10.12
N LEU A 43 7.37 -2.50 -10.68
CA LEU A 43 7.85 -1.39 -11.49
C LEU A 43 7.52 -0.08 -10.77
N SER A 44 8.45 0.88 -10.80
CA SER A 44 8.21 2.20 -10.23
C SER A 44 8.78 3.33 -11.07
N PHE A 45 8.07 4.45 -11.11
CA PHE A 45 8.47 5.69 -11.76
C PHE A 45 8.52 6.82 -10.73
N ASN A 46 9.63 7.57 -10.71
CA ASN A 46 9.97 8.44 -9.59
C ASN A 46 10.49 9.80 -10.06
N LYS A 47 10.02 10.88 -9.43
CA LYS A 47 10.66 12.19 -9.41
C LYS A 47 11.13 12.51 -8.00
N ILE A 48 12.42 12.28 -7.75
CA ILE A 48 13.06 12.45 -6.43
C ILE A 48 13.62 13.86 -6.20
N ALA A 49 13.81 14.63 -7.27
CA ALA A 49 14.42 15.96 -7.24
C ALA A 49 13.58 17.02 -7.97
N GLY A 50 13.77 18.28 -7.59
CA GLY A 50 13.01 19.42 -8.07
C GLY A 50 12.66 20.39 -6.94
N ARG A 51 12.37 21.65 -7.31
CA ARG A 51 11.99 22.71 -6.37
C ARG A 51 10.67 22.36 -5.68
N ASN A 52 9.60 22.28 -6.46
CA ASN A 52 8.24 22.22 -5.92
C ASN A 52 7.59 20.84 -5.92
N THR A 53 7.90 19.99 -6.90
CA THR A 53 7.17 18.72 -7.09
C THR A 53 8.05 17.50 -6.88
N ARG A 54 7.52 16.49 -6.20
CA ARG A 54 8.07 15.13 -6.17
C ARG A 54 6.94 14.14 -6.32
N PHE A 55 7.21 12.98 -6.89
CA PHE A 55 6.22 11.92 -6.97
C PHE A 55 6.86 10.54 -7.10
N ASN A 56 6.07 9.53 -6.78
CA ASN A 56 6.35 8.12 -7.02
C ASN A 56 5.05 7.48 -7.49
N VAL A 57 5.12 6.63 -8.51
CA VAL A 57 4.02 5.75 -8.91
C VAL A 57 4.61 4.36 -9.07
N TYR A 58 3.94 3.35 -8.53
CA TYR A 58 4.37 1.97 -8.66
C TYR A 58 3.21 1.04 -8.95
N ALA A 59 3.54 -0.09 -9.57
CA ALA A 59 2.69 -1.25 -9.69
C ALA A 59 3.52 -2.49 -9.32
N SER A 60 2.91 -3.44 -8.62
CA SER A 60 3.53 -4.69 -8.21
C SER A 60 2.56 -5.85 -8.38
N TYR A 61 3.11 -7.05 -8.46
CA TYR A 61 2.31 -8.26 -8.43
C TYR A 61 3.10 -9.40 -7.77
N LYS A 62 2.35 -10.34 -7.19
CA LYS A 62 2.82 -11.62 -6.69
C LYS A 62 1.80 -12.67 -7.14
N SER A 63 2.19 -13.50 -8.09
CA SER A 63 1.29 -14.54 -8.63
C SER A 63 0.82 -15.51 -7.54
N PRO A 64 -0.28 -16.25 -7.76
CA PRO A 64 -0.81 -17.18 -6.76
C PRO A 64 0.17 -18.28 -6.34
N GLY A 65 1.02 -18.75 -7.27
CA GLY A 65 2.05 -19.76 -7.00
C GLY A 65 3.38 -19.21 -6.48
N PHE A 66 3.52 -17.89 -6.30
CA PHE A 66 4.76 -17.32 -5.76
C PHE A 66 4.90 -17.65 -4.28
N ASP A 67 5.96 -18.39 -3.92
CA ASP A 67 6.34 -18.70 -2.55
C ASP A 67 7.84 -18.41 -2.34
N ILE A 68 8.16 -17.66 -1.28
CA ILE A 68 9.52 -17.31 -0.86
C ILE A 68 9.75 -17.63 0.63
N ASN A 69 8.83 -18.32 1.29
CA ASN A 69 8.87 -18.56 2.73
C ASN A 69 10.03 -19.47 3.17
N ASP A 70 10.70 -20.15 2.23
CA ASP A 70 11.95 -20.86 2.50
C ASP A 70 13.16 -19.93 2.70
N LEU A 71 13.11 -18.70 2.14
CA LEU A 71 14.20 -17.71 2.19
C LEU A 71 13.84 -16.44 2.98
N GLY A 72 12.58 -16.30 3.39
CA GLY A 72 12.08 -15.11 4.05
C GLY A 72 10.67 -15.33 4.59
N PHE A 73 9.92 -14.23 4.75
CA PHE A 73 8.55 -14.28 5.23
C PHE A 73 7.66 -13.42 4.33
N HIS A 74 6.62 -14.05 3.79
CA HIS A 74 5.64 -13.43 2.93
C HIS A 74 4.23 -13.92 3.29
N GLN A 75 3.35 -12.96 3.56
CA GLN A 75 2.04 -13.23 4.17
C GLN A 75 0.95 -13.59 3.16
N ARG A 76 1.14 -13.29 1.86
CA ARG A 76 0.06 -13.37 0.86
C ARG A 76 0.50 -13.47 -0.59
N ALA A 77 0.41 -14.64 -1.21
CA ALA A 77 0.42 -14.76 -2.67
C ALA A 77 -0.92 -14.25 -3.26
N ASP A 78 -1.04 -14.21 -4.59
CA ASP A 78 -2.28 -13.76 -5.25
C ASP A 78 -2.63 -12.29 -4.93
N GLU A 79 -1.72 -11.40 -5.33
CA GLU A 79 -1.86 -9.96 -5.08
C GLU A 79 -1.32 -9.12 -6.25
N ILE A 80 -2.08 -8.11 -6.64
CA ILE A 80 -1.67 -7.03 -7.54
C ILE A 80 -1.79 -5.73 -6.75
N GLY A 81 -0.71 -4.96 -6.66
CA GLY A 81 -0.65 -3.70 -5.94
C GLY A 81 -0.42 -2.52 -6.87
N GLN A 82 -1.03 -1.38 -6.57
CA GLN A 82 -0.73 -0.11 -7.24
C GLN A 82 -0.74 1.01 -6.22
N GLY A 83 0.22 1.92 -6.32
CA GLY A 83 0.24 3.11 -5.49
C GLY A 83 0.79 4.33 -6.21
N ALA A 84 0.36 5.48 -5.74
CA ALA A 84 0.85 6.79 -6.17
C ALA A 84 1.05 7.69 -4.96
N TRP A 85 2.17 8.39 -4.94
CA TRP A 85 2.48 9.46 -4.01
C TRP A 85 2.87 10.71 -4.79
N PHE A 86 2.34 11.85 -4.38
CA PHE A 86 2.66 13.16 -4.94
C PHE A 86 2.86 14.17 -3.81
N GLN A 87 3.87 15.01 -3.96
CA GLN A 87 4.12 16.14 -3.09
C GLN A 87 4.25 17.40 -3.91
N TYR A 88 3.55 18.44 -3.47
CA TYR A 88 3.85 19.81 -3.81
C TYR A 88 4.36 20.54 -2.58
N ARG A 89 5.45 21.28 -2.72
CA ARG A 89 6.04 22.13 -1.69
C ARG A 89 6.42 23.50 -2.24
N GLU A 90 6.29 24.53 -1.43
CA GLU A 90 6.80 25.87 -1.70
C GLU A 90 7.52 26.36 -0.45
N ASN A 91 8.83 26.53 -0.55
CA ASN A 91 9.70 26.94 0.56
C ASN A 91 10.24 28.35 0.34
N THR A 92 9.65 29.11 -0.60
CA THR A 92 9.98 30.51 -0.83
C THR A 92 9.09 31.37 0.06
N PRO A 93 9.66 32.17 0.98
CA PRO A 93 8.86 33.01 1.85
C PRO A 93 8.06 34.05 1.06
N GLY A 94 6.72 33.98 1.19
CA GLY A 94 5.80 35.02 0.73
C GLY A 94 5.48 36.03 1.84
N LYS A 95 4.43 36.83 1.62
CA LYS A 95 3.98 37.84 2.60
C LYS A 95 3.43 37.23 3.90
N TYR A 96 2.71 36.12 3.80
CA TYR A 96 1.98 35.51 4.93
C TYR A 96 2.43 34.08 5.24
N VAL A 97 2.82 33.31 4.22
CA VAL A 97 3.25 31.92 4.33
C VAL A 97 4.73 31.83 3.99
N ARG A 98 5.50 31.18 4.85
CA ARG A 98 6.92 30.94 4.68
C ARG A 98 7.20 29.62 4.01
N ASP A 99 6.48 28.58 4.44
CA ASP A 99 6.64 27.22 3.96
C ASP A 99 5.27 26.56 3.79
N PHE A 100 5.06 25.86 2.68
CA PHE A 100 3.85 25.09 2.38
C PHE A 100 4.24 23.71 1.85
N THR A 101 3.57 22.67 2.30
CA THR A 101 3.68 21.33 1.73
C THR A 101 2.32 20.66 1.74
N ILE A 102 1.95 20.04 0.63
CA ILE A 102 0.81 19.14 0.53
C ILE A 102 1.29 17.82 -0.04
N ASN A 103 0.89 16.72 0.59
CA ASN A 103 1.16 15.36 0.15
C ASN A 103 -0.17 14.69 -0.18
N PHE A 104 -0.18 13.92 -1.26
CA PHE A 104 -1.26 13.05 -1.67
C PHE A 104 -0.72 11.63 -1.82
N ASN A 105 -1.42 10.65 -1.26
CA ASN A 105 -1.16 9.23 -1.43
C ASN A 105 -2.44 8.60 -1.94
N GLN A 106 -2.30 7.63 -2.81
CA GLN A 106 -3.38 6.77 -3.28
C GLN A 106 -2.83 5.35 -3.39
N TRP A 107 -3.64 4.38 -3.00
CA TRP A 107 -3.30 2.96 -3.13
C TRP A 107 -4.51 2.16 -3.60
N ASN A 108 -4.23 1.06 -4.29
CA ASN A 108 -5.18 0.02 -4.64
C ASN A 108 -4.48 -1.35 -4.52
N GLY A 109 -5.26 -2.38 -4.24
CA GLY A 109 -4.81 -3.76 -4.26
C GLY A 109 -5.93 -4.69 -4.70
N TRP A 110 -5.57 -5.68 -5.51
CA TRP A 110 -6.47 -6.70 -6.06
C TRP A 110 -5.89 -8.10 -5.86
N ASN A 111 -6.74 -9.11 -5.97
CA ASN A 111 -6.31 -10.48 -6.28
C ASN A 111 -6.34 -10.69 -7.82
N PHE A 112 -5.93 -11.87 -8.29
CA PHE A 112 -5.95 -12.18 -9.72
C PHE A 112 -7.35 -12.52 -10.27
N ASP A 113 -8.35 -12.74 -9.40
CA ASP A 113 -9.78 -12.75 -9.77
C ASP A 113 -10.31 -11.35 -10.16
N GLY A 114 -9.55 -10.29 -9.86
CA GLY A 114 -9.95 -8.90 -10.09
C GLY A 114 -10.73 -8.27 -8.94
N ASP A 115 -10.93 -8.98 -7.83
CA ASP A 115 -11.54 -8.43 -6.63
C ASP A 115 -10.64 -7.35 -6.04
N ARG A 116 -11.20 -6.15 -5.87
CA ARG A 116 -10.49 -5.05 -5.23
C ARG A 116 -10.46 -5.25 -3.71
N ARG A 117 -9.35 -5.75 -3.21
CA ARG A 117 -9.10 -6.06 -1.80
C ARG A 117 -8.97 -4.83 -0.91
N LEU A 118 -8.31 -3.80 -1.44
CA LEU A 118 -8.08 -2.55 -0.72
C LEU A 118 -8.01 -1.40 -1.72
N TRP A 119 -8.48 -0.24 -1.29
CA TRP A 119 -8.20 1.01 -1.96
C TRP A 119 -8.39 2.17 -1.00
N GLY A 120 -7.73 3.27 -1.29
CA GLY A 120 -7.81 4.43 -0.44
C GLY A 120 -6.88 5.54 -0.87
N GLY A 121 -6.88 6.56 -0.04
CA GLY A 121 -5.99 7.70 -0.23
C GLY A 121 -5.80 8.48 1.04
N HIS A 122 -4.72 9.25 1.05
CA HIS A 122 -4.37 10.11 2.16
C HIS A 122 -3.85 11.44 1.63
N VAL A 123 -4.49 12.53 2.04
CA VAL A 123 -3.98 13.88 1.83
C VAL A 123 -3.56 14.47 3.17
N ASN A 124 -2.41 15.15 3.20
CA ASN A 124 -2.02 15.96 4.34
C ASN A 124 -1.36 17.25 3.87
N THR A 125 -1.51 18.28 4.70
CA THR A 125 -1.02 19.63 4.43
C THR A 125 -0.29 20.15 5.65
N HIS A 126 0.84 20.82 5.42
CA HIS A 126 1.59 21.58 6.40
C HIS A 126 1.79 23.01 5.88
N LEU A 127 1.50 23.98 6.74
CA LEU A 127 1.65 25.41 6.50
C LEU A 127 2.47 26.01 7.64
N MET A 128 3.46 26.82 7.30
CA MET A 128 4.18 27.67 8.24
C MET A 128 4.02 29.13 7.85
N PHE A 129 3.52 29.93 8.77
CA PHE A 129 3.30 31.36 8.58
C PHE A 129 4.57 32.17 8.91
N THR A 130 4.64 33.39 8.39
CA THR A 130 5.76 34.31 8.65
C THR A 130 5.86 34.77 10.11
N ASN A 131 4.74 34.71 10.86
CA ASN A 131 4.69 34.94 12.30
C ASN A 131 5.07 33.70 13.13
N ASN A 132 5.68 32.69 12.52
CA ASN A 132 6.13 31.45 13.14
C ASN A 132 5.02 30.54 13.71
N TRP A 133 3.75 30.79 13.40
CA TRP A 133 2.70 29.79 13.61
C TRP A 133 2.77 28.70 12.54
N SER A 134 2.38 27.48 12.91
CA SER A 134 2.22 26.37 11.98
C SER A 134 0.83 25.78 12.08
N PHE A 135 0.33 25.27 10.96
CA PHE A 135 -0.91 24.55 10.85
C PHE A 135 -0.66 23.24 10.09
N SER A 136 -1.24 22.15 10.56
CA SER A 136 -1.19 20.85 9.87
C SER A 136 -2.55 20.18 9.92
N THR A 137 -2.93 19.52 8.85
CA THR A 137 -4.17 18.74 8.77
C THR A 137 -3.99 17.57 7.83
N GLY A 138 -4.77 16.52 8.01
CA GLY A 138 -4.78 15.38 7.13
C GLY A 138 -6.11 14.64 7.13
N LEU A 139 -6.37 13.97 6.01
CA LEU A 139 -7.53 13.13 5.78
C LEU A 139 -7.03 11.80 5.21
N ASN A 140 -7.47 10.70 5.78
CA ASN A 140 -7.21 9.36 5.30
C ASN A 140 -8.55 8.66 5.06
N TYR A 141 -8.72 8.11 3.87
CA TYR A 141 -9.89 7.34 3.50
C TYR A 141 -9.47 5.96 3.02
N ASN A 142 -10.01 4.93 3.66
CA ASN A 142 -9.96 3.55 3.18
C ASN A 142 -11.35 3.21 2.68
N GLY A 143 -11.47 2.87 1.41
CA GLY A 143 -12.73 2.42 0.86
C GLY A 143 -13.03 0.97 1.24
N GLN A 144 -14.28 0.56 1.01
CA GLN A 144 -14.67 -0.83 1.12
C GLN A 144 -13.88 -1.69 0.12
N GLY A 145 -13.27 -2.75 0.63
CA GLY A 145 -12.56 -3.75 -0.16
C GLY A 145 -13.11 -5.15 0.06
N PHE A 146 -12.64 -6.12 -0.71
CA PHE A 146 -13.03 -7.52 -0.60
C PHE A 146 -11.97 -8.33 0.17
N ALA A 147 -12.37 -8.91 1.30
CA ALA A 147 -11.55 -9.83 2.07
C ALA A 147 -11.80 -11.26 1.60
N ASP A 148 -11.10 -11.65 0.53
CA ASP A 148 -11.11 -12.98 -0.09
C ASP A 148 -10.64 -14.12 0.85
N ARG A 149 -10.00 -13.80 1.98
CA ARG A 149 -9.54 -14.78 2.98
C ARG A 149 -10.23 -14.66 4.33
N LEU A 150 -11.38 -13.97 4.39
CA LEU A 150 -12.11 -13.70 5.63
C LEU A 150 -12.44 -14.98 6.41
N THR A 151 -12.78 -16.04 5.70
CA THR A 151 -13.19 -17.35 6.27
C THR A 151 -12.09 -18.42 6.20
N ARG A 152 -10.84 -18.04 5.92
CA ARG A 152 -9.67 -18.94 5.86
C ARG A 152 -9.83 -20.12 4.90
N GLY A 153 -10.25 -19.83 3.67
CA GLY A 153 -10.41 -20.82 2.60
C GLY A 153 -11.86 -21.09 2.20
N GLY A 154 -12.84 -20.51 2.90
CA GLY A 154 -14.20 -20.38 2.39
C GLY A 154 -14.40 -19.09 1.59
N PRO A 155 -15.66 -18.72 1.31
CA PRO A 155 -16.00 -17.48 0.60
C PRO A 155 -15.49 -16.22 1.31
N GLY A 156 -15.12 -15.21 0.51
CA GLY A 156 -14.77 -13.88 0.99
C GLY A 156 -15.97 -13.01 1.36
N GLY A 157 -15.68 -11.79 1.80
CA GLY A 157 -16.70 -10.80 2.14
C GLY A 157 -16.18 -9.37 2.12
N TYR A 158 -17.08 -8.39 2.09
CA TYR A 158 -16.69 -6.98 2.04
C TYR A 158 -16.28 -6.42 3.40
N THR A 159 -15.25 -5.58 3.41
CA THR A 159 -14.81 -4.79 4.56
C THR A 159 -15.54 -3.44 4.59
N ASN A 160 -15.56 -2.79 5.75
CA ASN A 160 -16.16 -1.46 5.87
C ASN A 160 -15.19 -0.37 5.40
N ALA A 161 -15.73 0.67 4.77
CA ALA A 161 -14.99 1.89 4.53
C ALA A 161 -14.71 2.62 5.85
N ALA A 162 -13.59 3.33 5.93
CA ALA A 162 -13.18 4.11 7.09
C ALA A 162 -12.64 5.48 6.66
N LEU A 163 -13.05 6.52 7.37
CA LEU A 163 -12.56 7.89 7.21
C LEU A 163 -11.93 8.34 8.52
N ASN A 164 -10.70 8.85 8.45
CA ASN A 164 -9.99 9.43 9.58
C ASN A 164 -9.51 10.83 9.21
N GLN A 165 -9.72 11.78 10.11
CA GLN A 165 -9.23 13.15 9.98
C GLN A 165 -8.47 13.56 11.23
N TRP A 166 -7.46 14.41 11.06
CA TRP A 166 -6.68 14.99 12.15
C TRP A 166 -6.18 16.38 11.77
N GLY A 167 -5.90 17.21 12.76
CA GLY A 167 -5.32 18.52 12.52
C GLY A 167 -4.96 19.25 13.80
N GLY A 168 -4.14 20.28 13.66
CA GLY A 168 -3.70 21.10 14.78
C GLY A 168 -2.87 22.30 14.34
N SER A 169 -2.73 23.25 15.26
CA SER A 169 -1.90 24.44 15.09
C SER A 169 -1.01 24.63 16.30
N ARG A 170 0.22 25.12 16.08
CA ARG A 170 1.15 25.41 17.17
C ARG A 170 2.13 26.54 16.80
N PRO A 171 2.59 27.34 17.76
CA PRO A 171 3.74 28.21 17.56
C PRO A 171 5.01 27.38 17.39
N THR A 172 5.90 27.79 16.50
CA THR A 172 7.17 27.12 16.21
C THR A 172 8.33 28.02 16.61
N THR A 173 9.13 27.60 17.60
CA THR A 173 10.34 28.30 17.99
C THR A 173 11.34 28.28 16.83
N ALA A 174 11.77 29.43 16.36
CA ALA A 174 12.87 29.48 15.40
C ALA A 174 14.15 28.97 16.08
N ARG A 175 14.70 27.84 15.63
CA ARG A 175 16.13 27.58 15.84
C ARG A 175 16.87 28.65 15.03
N ARG A 176 17.34 29.72 15.70
CA ARG A 176 18.39 30.58 15.14
C ARG A 176 19.65 29.72 15.01
N SER A 177 19.85 29.08 13.86
CA SER A 177 21.20 28.66 13.47
C SER A 177 21.91 29.89 12.93
N SER A 178 22.51 30.69 13.81
CA SER A 178 23.54 31.62 13.42
C SER A 178 24.78 30.79 13.08
N VAL A 179 25.08 30.62 11.80
CA VAL A 179 26.43 30.27 11.38
C VAL A 179 27.17 31.60 11.24
N ARG A 180 28.22 31.78 12.06
CA ARG A 180 29.23 32.83 11.87
C ARG A 180 30.19 32.39 10.77
#